data_AF-A0A3L6MNX8-F1
#
_entry.id   AF-A0A3L6MNX8-F1
#
_cell.length_a   1.000
_cell.length_b   1.000
_cell.length_c   1.000
_cell.angle_alpha   90.00
_cell.angle_beta   90.00
_cell.angle_gamma   90.00
#
_symmetry.space_group_name_H-M   'P 1'
#
loop_
_entity.id
_entity.type
_entity.pdbx_description
1 polymer ?
#
loop_
_entity_poly.entity_id
_entity_poly.type
_entity_poly.pdbx_seq_one_letter_code
_entity_poly.pdbx_strand_id
1 'polypeptide(L)'
;MSAIFCCPDIKPYRPRWLDHEPKFTAFLRWANHLTTPPATEDDFSVVSNAPYAVQIVRQVNYGPQEAIRYFVPTENDSIFVETTEIDLLNANFEKLNSYKNFRCEYHNKIFEVNLYQKNPTNAHHWRANLARPSREIDLAYRHKDTKMEKANADEEAE
;
A
#
# COMPACT_ATOMS: atom_id res chain seq x y z
N MET A 1 -12.48 -12.62 1.28
CA MET A 1 -11.83 -11.91 2.40
C MET A 1 -10.51 -11.36 1.90
N SER A 2 -10.31 -10.04 2.01
CA SER A 2 -9.18 -9.31 1.43
C SER A 2 -7.90 -9.54 2.22
N ALA A 3 -7.31 -10.73 2.05
CA ALA A 3 -5.93 -10.96 2.44
C ALA A 3 -5.05 -9.88 1.79
N ILE A 4 -4.17 -9.30 2.60
CA ILE A 4 -3.26 -8.23 2.20
C ILE A 4 -2.43 -8.66 0.97
N PHE A 5 -2.06 -9.94 0.96
CA PHE A 5 -1.52 -10.66 -0.18
C PHE A 5 -2.57 -11.57 -0.81
N CYS A 6 -2.33 -12.03 -2.03
CA CYS A 6 -3.24 -12.98 -2.69
C CYS A 6 -3.25 -14.37 -2.04
N CYS A 7 -2.16 -14.77 -1.38
CA CYS A 7 -2.00 -16.05 -0.68
C CYS A 7 -0.76 -15.99 0.24
N PRO A 8 -0.57 -16.95 1.15
CA PRO A 8 0.61 -16.99 2.03
C PRO A 8 1.93 -17.31 1.29
N ASP A 9 1.87 -17.94 0.11
CA ASP A 9 3.06 -18.25 -0.70
C ASP A 9 3.53 -17.04 -1.53
N ILE A 10 3.95 -15.99 -0.83
CA ILE A 10 4.67 -14.85 -1.40
C ILE A 10 6.17 -15.05 -1.19
N LYS A 11 6.94 -14.91 -2.27
CA LYS A 11 8.40 -15.06 -2.25
C LYS A 11 9.06 -13.70 -2.39
N PRO A 12 10.14 -13.40 -1.64
CA PRO A 12 10.94 -12.21 -1.87
C PRO A 12 11.42 -12.15 -3.32
N TYR A 13 11.31 -10.99 -3.95
CA TYR A 13 11.80 -10.74 -5.30
C TYR A 13 13.00 -9.81 -5.22
N ARG A 14 14.19 -10.33 -5.56
CA ARG A 14 15.49 -9.65 -5.42
C ARG A 14 15.75 -9.18 -3.97
N PRO A 15 15.87 -10.11 -3.00
CA PRO A 15 16.04 -9.77 -1.61
C PRO A 15 17.31 -8.93 -1.41
N ARG A 16 17.16 -7.77 -0.76
CA ARG A 16 18.25 -6.94 -0.26
C ARG A 16 18.03 -6.75 1.23
N TRP A 17 19.12 -6.76 1.98
CA TRP A 17 19.10 -6.32 3.38
C TRP A 17 18.98 -4.79 3.41
N LEU A 18 18.06 -4.30 4.23
CA LEU A 18 17.74 -2.87 4.34
C LEU A 18 17.87 -2.43 5.79
N ASP A 19 18.12 -1.14 5.99
CA ASP A 19 18.30 -0.52 7.32
C ASP A 19 17.06 -0.64 8.23
N HIS A 20 15.90 -0.94 7.63
CA HIS A 20 14.61 -1.06 8.32
C HIS A 20 14.01 -2.48 8.26
N GLU A 21 14.87 -3.49 8.11
CA GLU A 21 14.49 -4.91 8.10
C GLU A 21 13.51 -5.33 9.22
N PRO A 22 13.66 -4.85 10.48
CA PRO A 22 12.73 -5.21 11.55
C PRO A 22 11.30 -4.74 11.30
N LYS A 23 11.11 -3.53 10.74
CA LYS A 23 9.79 -2.96 10.42
C LYS A 23 9.08 -3.78 9.35
N PHE A 24 9.80 -4.17 8.29
CA PHE A 24 9.25 -5.05 7.26
C PHE A 24 8.86 -6.42 7.82
N THR A 25 9.72 -7.00 8.66
CA THR A 25 9.48 -8.32 9.27
C THR A 25 8.26 -8.30 10.18
N ALA A 26 8.09 -7.25 11.00
CA ALA A 26 6.92 -7.07 11.85
C ALA A 26 5.63 -7.03 11.03
N PHE A 27 5.62 -6.20 9.97
CA PHE A 27 4.48 -6.08 9.07
C PHE A 27 4.12 -7.41 8.39
N LEU A 28 5.10 -8.11 7.83
CA LEU A 28 4.86 -9.39 7.14
C LEU A 28 4.36 -10.48 8.09
N ARG A 29 4.89 -10.52 9.33
CA ARG A 29 4.43 -11.46 10.36
C ARG A 29 2.95 -11.22 10.67
N TRP A 30 2.55 -9.97 10.84
CA TRP A 30 1.16 -9.61 11.08
C TRP A 30 0.28 -9.96 9.86
N ALA A 31 0.69 -9.54 8.66
CA ALA A 31 -0.09 -9.74 7.43
C ALA A 31 -0.30 -11.23 7.07
N ASN A 32 0.65 -12.11 7.39
CA ASN A 32 0.53 -13.55 7.13
C ASN A 32 -0.36 -14.28 8.14
N HIS A 33 -0.57 -13.72 9.33
CA HIS A 33 -1.44 -14.29 10.36
C HIS A 33 -2.84 -13.68 10.39
N LEU A 34 -3.16 -12.85 9.39
CA LEU A 34 -4.44 -12.16 9.31
C LEU A 34 -5.56 -13.13 8.90
N THR A 35 -6.44 -13.48 9.85
CA THR A 35 -7.61 -14.35 9.59
C THR A 35 -8.84 -13.55 9.15
N THR A 36 -8.88 -12.26 9.47
CA THR A 36 -9.96 -11.32 9.17
C THR A 36 -9.42 -10.10 8.43
N PRO A 37 -10.22 -9.37 7.64
CA PRO A 37 -9.79 -8.10 7.05
C PRO A 37 -9.26 -7.16 8.15
N PRO A 38 -8.23 -6.34 7.85
CA PRO A 38 -7.70 -5.41 8.82
C PRO A 38 -8.79 -4.39 9.18
N ALA A 39 -8.83 -3.99 10.45
CA ALA A 39 -9.69 -2.91 10.87
C ALA A 39 -9.27 -1.62 10.15
N THR A 40 -10.24 -0.91 9.61
CA THR A 40 -10.06 0.47 9.17
C THR A 40 -10.30 1.33 10.39
N GLU A 41 -9.29 2.10 10.80
CA GLU A 41 -9.47 3.09 11.86
C GLU A 41 -9.42 4.49 11.25
N ASP A 42 -10.54 5.19 11.38
CA ASP A 42 -10.66 6.61 10.99
C ASP A 42 -10.11 7.54 12.08
N ASP A 43 -9.56 7.01 13.17
CA ASP A 43 -8.95 7.82 14.22
C ASP A 43 -7.55 8.30 13.80
N PHE A 44 -7.51 9.55 13.36
CA PHE A 44 -6.27 10.27 13.04
C PHE A 44 -5.25 10.24 14.20
N SER A 45 -5.70 10.10 15.45
CA SER A 45 -4.82 10.01 16.62
C SER A 45 -3.87 8.81 16.53
N VAL A 46 -4.35 7.68 16.01
CA VAL A 46 -3.55 6.44 15.84
C VAL A 46 -2.46 6.67 14.81
N VAL A 47 -2.81 7.28 13.68
CA VAL A 47 -1.86 7.63 12.60
C VAL A 47 -0.81 8.62 13.11
N SER A 48 -1.25 9.63 13.87
CA SER A 48 -0.33 10.62 14.45
C SER A 48 0.59 10.02 15.53
N ASN A 49 0.17 9.00 16.26
CA ASN A 49 1.03 8.38 17.27
C ASN A 49 1.94 7.28 16.69
N ALA A 50 1.71 6.88 15.44
CA ALA A 50 2.48 5.81 14.82
C ALA A 50 3.95 6.20 14.55
N PRO A 51 4.92 5.31 14.85
CA PRO A 51 6.34 5.56 14.60
C PRO A 51 6.75 5.48 13.12
N TYR A 52 6.02 4.72 12.32
CA TYR A 52 6.22 4.56 10.88
C TYR A 52 4.90 4.14 10.21
N ALA A 53 4.85 4.16 8.88
CA ALA A 53 3.75 3.58 8.12
C ALA A 53 4.29 2.67 7.01
N VAL A 54 3.43 1.77 6.54
CA VAL A 54 3.73 0.79 5.50
C VAL A 54 2.75 1.01 4.35
N GLN A 55 3.25 1.19 3.14
CA GLN A 55 2.44 1.17 1.93
C GLN A 55 2.64 -0.18 1.24
N ILE A 56 1.55 -0.77 0.76
CA ILE A 56 1.60 -1.88 -0.18
C ILE A 56 1.02 -1.44 -1.50
N VAL A 57 1.80 -1.66 -2.55
CA VAL A 57 1.37 -1.55 -3.94
C VAL A 57 1.25 -2.96 -4.51
N ARG A 58 0.08 -3.33 -5.03
CA ARG A 58 -0.16 -4.60 -5.71
C ARG A 58 -0.21 -4.38 -7.21
N GLN A 59 0.50 -5.20 -7.97
CA GLN A 59 0.51 -5.22 -9.44
C GLN A 59 0.23 -6.63 -9.96
N VAL A 60 -0.23 -6.73 -11.20
CA VAL A 60 -0.28 -7.98 -11.97
C VAL A 60 0.82 -7.95 -13.00
N ASN A 61 1.69 -8.97 -13.03
CA ASN A 61 2.61 -9.21 -14.14
C ASN A 61 3.46 -8.00 -14.58
N TYR A 62 4.04 -7.24 -13.63
CA TYR A 62 4.77 -5.97 -13.90
C TYR A 62 3.97 -4.89 -14.63
N GLY A 63 2.65 -5.07 -14.75
CA GLY A 63 1.73 -4.15 -15.38
C GLY A 63 1.16 -3.12 -14.38
N PRO A 64 -0.04 -2.60 -14.66
CA PRO A 64 -0.62 -1.51 -13.89
C PRO A 64 -0.86 -1.89 -12.42
N GLN A 65 -0.84 -0.88 -11.56
CA GLN A 65 -1.16 -1.02 -10.15
C GLN A 65 -2.64 -1.36 -9.99
N GLU A 66 -2.92 -2.42 -9.24
CA GLU A 66 -4.28 -2.84 -8.93
C GLU A 66 -4.83 -2.23 -7.66
N ALA A 67 -3.96 -2.05 -6.66
CA ALA A 67 -4.34 -1.58 -5.35
C ALA A 67 -3.14 -0.94 -4.67
N ILE A 68 -3.42 0.15 -3.95
CA ILE A 68 -2.50 0.78 -3.01
C ILE A 68 -3.22 0.83 -1.67
N ARG A 69 -2.57 0.33 -0.61
CA ARG A 69 -3.10 0.31 0.75
C ARG A 69 -2.03 0.81 1.70
N TYR A 70 -2.46 1.48 2.76
CA TYR A 70 -1.57 2.07 3.76
C TYR A 70 -1.90 1.51 5.13
N PHE A 71 -0.88 1.25 5.93
CA PHE A 71 -1.01 0.65 7.24
C PHE A 71 -0.11 1.36 8.24
N VAL A 72 -0.61 1.53 9.46
CA VAL A 72 0.20 2.00 10.59
C VAL A 72 0.18 0.95 11.70
N PRO A 73 1.31 0.73 12.39
CA PRO A 73 1.33 -0.10 13.58
C PRO A 73 0.58 0.59 14.72
N THR A 74 -0.17 -0.19 15.49
CA THR A 74 -0.69 0.22 16.79
C THR A 74 0.31 -0.18 17.88
N GLU A 75 -0.01 0.07 19.15
CA GLU A 75 0.90 -0.16 20.28
C GLU A 75 1.61 -1.53 20.19
N ASN A 76 2.95 -1.50 20.25
CA ASN A 76 3.89 -2.62 20.17
C ASN A 76 4.18 -3.24 18.79
N ASP A 77 3.85 -2.58 17.66
CA ASP A 77 4.14 -3.08 16.29
C ASP A 77 3.56 -4.49 16.00
N SER A 78 2.58 -4.91 16.80
CA SER A 78 2.02 -6.27 16.79
C SER A 78 0.76 -6.36 15.94
N ILE A 79 0.03 -5.26 15.82
CA ILE A 79 -1.19 -5.10 15.04
C ILE A 79 -0.99 -3.89 14.14
N PHE A 80 -1.52 -3.96 12.93
CA PHE A 80 -1.56 -2.82 12.02
C PHE A 80 -3.03 -2.52 11.67
N VAL A 81 -3.31 -1.24 11.48
CA VAL A 81 -4.62 -0.76 11.03
C VAL A 81 -4.49 -0.13 9.66
N GLU A 82 -5.51 -0.30 8.82
CA GLU A 82 -5.53 0.34 7.50
C GLU A 82 -5.89 1.81 7.63
N THR A 83 -5.17 2.67 6.91
CA THR A 83 -5.35 4.13 6.92
C THR A 83 -5.32 4.68 5.49
N THR A 84 -5.51 5.99 5.35
CA THR A 84 -5.48 6.67 4.05
C THR A 84 -4.16 7.40 3.81
N GLU A 85 -3.84 7.64 2.55
CA GLU A 85 -2.70 8.48 2.16
C GLU A 85 -2.83 9.89 2.72
N ILE A 86 -4.05 10.41 2.76
CA ILE A 86 -4.35 11.76 3.24
C ILE A 86 -3.99 11.87 4.73
N ASP A 87 -4.32 10.87 5.53
CA ASP A 87 -3.98 10.85 6.95
C ASP A 87 -2.48 10.78 7.19
N LEU A 88 -1.75 9.98 6.40
CA LEU A 88 -0.30 9.94 6.45
C LEU A 88 0.32 11.30 6.10
N LEU A 89 -0.16 11.96 5.05
CA LEU A 89 0.31 13.30 4.67
C LEU A 89 0.00 14.33 5.75
N ASN A 90 -1.20 14.32 6.31
CA ASN A 90 -1.62 15.21 7.39
C ASN A 90 -0.79 14.99 8.67
N ALA A 91 -0.36 13.75 8.93
CA ALA A 91 0.51 13.40 10.05
C ALA A 91 2.01 13.57 9.75
N ASN A 92 2.36 14.20 8.62
CA ASN A 92 3.71 14.53 8.18
C ASN A 92 4.63 13.32 7.93
N PHE A 93 4.06 12.24 7.40
CA PHE A 93 4.83 11.08 6.94
C PHE A 93 5.40 11.32 5.55
N GLU A 94 6.67 10.98 5.37
CA GLU A 94 7.36 10.99 4.08
C GLU A 94 7.79 9.57 3.70
N LYS A 95 7.75 9.27 2.40
CA LYS A 95 8.19 7.97 1.86
C LYS A 95 9.71 7.85 2.04
N LEU A 96 10.14 6.77 2.69
CA LEU A 96 11.55 6.42 2.80
C LEU A 96 12.03 5.76 1.51
N ASN A 97 13.32 5.91 1.20
CA ASN A 97 13.98 5.14 0.14
C ASN A 97 14.29 3.69 0.61
N SER A 98 13.30 3.04 1.21
CA SER A 98 13.37 1.69 1.76
C SER A 98 12.14 0.93 1.33
N TYR A 99 12.34 -0.08 0.48
CA TYR A 99 11.27 -0.86 -0.12
C TYR A 99 11.66 -2.32 -0.33
N LYS A 100 10.68 -3.21 -0.27
CA LYS A 100 10.83 -4.64 -0.56
C LYS A 100 9.83 -5.10 -1.59
N ASN A 101 10.28 -5.96 -2.48
CA ASN A 101 9.42 -6.58 -3.48
C ASN A 101 9.16 -8.03 -3.15
N PHE A 102 7.93 -8.45 -3.35
CA PHE A 102 7.48 -9.84 -3.24
C PHE A 102 6.72 -10.22 -4.51
N ARG A 103 6.75 -11.50 -4.84
CA ARG A 103 5.96 -12.07 -5.93
C ARG A 103 5.19 -13.29 -5.47
N CYS A 104 3.98 -13.42 -5.97
CA CYS A 104 3.25 -14.68 -5.94
C CYS A 104 3.27 -15.27 -7.35
N GLU A 105 3.86 -16.46 -7.48
CA GLU A 105 3.97 -17.14 -8.77
C GLU A 105 2.62 -17.73 -9.20
N TYR A 106 1.83 -18.25 -8.24
CA TYR A 106 0.52 -18.86 -8.51
C TYR A 106 -0.51 -17.89 -9.09
N HIS A 107 -0.53 -16.64 -8.59
CA HIS A 107 -1.51 -15.63 -9.00
C HIS A 107 -0.93 -14.57 -9.93
N ASN A 108 0.34 -14.72 -10.32
CA ASN A 108 1.11 -13.75 -11.11
C ASN A 108 1.01 -12.30 -10.57
N LYS A 109 1.09 -12.16 -9.24
CA LYS A 109 1.02 -10.87 -8.55
C LYS A 109 2.38 -10.44 -8.05
N ILE A 110 2.61 -9.13 -8.07
CA ILE A 110 3.79 -8.48 -7.51
C ILE A 110 3.32 -7.52 -6.42
N PHE A 111 4.07 -7.46 -5.33
CA PHE A 111 3.79 -6.60 -4.19
C PHE A 111 5.05 -5.79 -3.88
N GLU A 112 4.95 -4.47 -3.93
CA GLU A 112 5.97 -3.56 -3.41
C GLU A 112 5.51 -3.08 -2.03
N VAL A 113 6.37 -3.27 -1.04
CA VAL A 113 6.16 -2.84 0.35
C VAL A 113 7.12 -1.70 0.62
N ASN A 114 6.60 -0.50 0.83
CA ASN A 114 7.37 0.71 1.11
C ASN A 114 7.19 1.15 2.56
N LEU A 115 8.21 1.84 3.09
CA LEU A 115 8.13 2.46 4.42
C LEU A 115 7.98 3.97 4.33
N TYR A 116 7.27 4.51 5.30
CA TYR A 116 7.10 5.94 5.53
C TYR A 116 7.49 6.25 6.98
N GLN A 117 8.04 7.43 7.23
CA GLN A 117 8.36 7.89 8.58
C GLN A 117 8.10 9.39 8.69
N LYS A 118 7.76 9.85 9.89
CA LYS A 118 7.58 11.27 10.15
C LYS A 118 8.86 12.05 9.89
N ASN A 119 8.74 13.14 9.15
CA ASN A 119 9.85 14.09 9.01
C ASN A 119 9.80 15.11 10.17
N PRO A 120 10.78 15.12 11.09
CA PRO A 120 10.78 16.08 12.19
C PRO A 120 11.10 17.52 11.75
N THR A 121 11.63 17.70 10.54
CA THR A 121 12.20 18.98 10.07
C THR A 121 11.21 19.76 9.19
N ASN A 122 10.26 19.07 8.57
CA ASN A 122 9.46 19.63 7.48
C ASN A 122 8.01 19.88 7.91
N ALA A 123 7.78 20.76 8.88
CA ALA A 123 6.42 21.15 9.29
C ALA A 123 5.73 22.10 8.30
N HIS A 124 6.46 22.65 7.31
CA HIS A 124 6.06 23.84 6.55
C HIS A 124 5.71 23.61 5.06
N HIS A 125 5.94 22.42 4.47
CA HIS A 125 5.72 22.20 3.03
C HIS A 125 4.42 21.46 2.62
N TRP A 126 3.46 21.28 3.53
CA TRP A 126 2.31 20.41 3.28
C TRP A 126 1.36 20.82 2.12
N ARG A 127 1.55 21.99 1.50
CA ARG A 127 0.67 22.51 0.42
C ARG A 127 1.33 22.92 -0.90
N ALA A 128 2.65 22.86 -1.07
CA ALA A 128 3.28 23.42 -2.26
C ALA A 128 3.30 22.47 -3.48
N ASN A 129 3.24 21.16 -3.27
CA ASN A 129 3.21 20.17 -4.35
C ASN A 129 2.24 19.04 -3.99
N LEU A 130 0.94 19.35 -3.94
CA LEU A 130 -0.08 18.35 -4.24
C LEU A 130 0.05 18.00 -5.74
N ALA A 131 1.17 17.37 -6.10
CA ALA A 131 1.17 16.52 -7.28
C ALA A 131 0.00 15.55 -7.06
N ARG A 132 -0.93 15.54 -8.02
CA ARG A 132 -2.13 14.70 -7.99
C ARG A 132 -1.76 13.34 -7.39
N PRO A 133 -2.52 12.80 -6.41
CA PRO A 133 -2.22 11.51 -5.82
C PRO A 133 -1.93 10.54 -6.96
N SER A 134 -0.72 9.95 -7.02
CA SER A 134 -0.33 9.11 -8.17
C SER A 134 -1.33 7.96 -8.38
N ARG A 135 -2.00 7.57 -7.28
CA ARG A 135 -3.13 6.65 -7.23
C ARG A 135 -4.29 7.02 -8.16
N GLU A 136 -4.63 8.30 -8.34
CA GLU A 136 -5.73 8.72 -9.21
C GLU A 136 -5.39 8.57 -10.68
N ILE A 137 -4.13 8.76 -11.08
CA ILE A 137 -3.74 8.69 -12.48
C ILE A 137 -3.83 7.24 -12.96
N ASP A 138 -3.16 6.32 -12.28
CA ASP A 138 -3.08 4.91 -12.71
C ASP A 138 -4.43 4.17 -12.58
N LEU A 139 -5.22 4.44 -11.53
CA LEU A 139 -6.55 3.83 -11.39
C LEU A 139 -7.59 4.42 -12.36
N ALA A 140 -7.50 5.71 -12.70
CA ALA A 140 -8.44 6.33 -13.63
C ALA A 140 -8.29 5.80 -15.07
N TYR A 141 -7.08 5.43 -15.51
CA TYR A 141 -6.89 4.75 -16.79
C TYR A 141 -7.67 3.42 -16.81
N ARG A 142 -7.65 2.66 -15.70
CA ARG A 142 -8.37 1.39 -15.59
C ARG A 142 -9.89 1.53 -15.70
N HIS A 143 -10.47 2.57 -15.09
CA HIS A 143 -11.90 2.86 -15.21
C HIS A 143 -12.31 3.22 -16.64
N LYS A 144 -11.41 3.81 -17.42
CA LYS A 144 -11.65 4.11 -18.84
C LYS A 144 -11.56 2.85 -19.69
N ASP A 145 -10.56 2.00 -19.47
CA ASP A 145 -10.37 0.76 -20.23
C ASP A 145 -11.55 -0.21 -20.01
N THR A 146 -11.96 -0.44 -18.75
CA THR A 146 -13.12 -1.31 -18.46
C THR A 146 -14.45 -0.75 -18.96
N LYS A 147 -14.58 0.58 -19.07
CA LYS A 147 -15.79 1.21 -19.64
C LYS A 147 -15.82 1.07 -21.17
N MET A 148 -14.67 1.16 -21.82
CA MET A 148 -14.54 1.01 -23.27
C MET A 148 -14.71 -0.45 -23.70
N GLU A 149 -14.18 -1.40 -22.93
CA GLU A 149 -14.32 -2.84 -23.17
C GLU A 149 -15.77 -3.33 -23.01
N LYS A 150 -16.51 -2.76 -22.04
CA LYS A 150 -17.96 -3.02 -21.89
C LYS A 150 -18.78 -2.40 -23.02
N ALA A 151 -18.47 -1.17 -23.43
CA ALA A 151 -19.18 -0.50 -24.52
C ALA A 151 -19.07 -1.28 -25.84
N ASN A 152 -17.88 -1.81 -26.15
CA ASN A 152 -17.67 -2.62 -27.35
C ASN A 152 -18.37 -3.99 -27.29
N ALA A 153 -18.46 -4.61 -26.10
CA ALA A 153 -19.13 -5.89 -25.92
C ALA A 153 -20.66 -5.78 -26.03
N ASP A 154 -21.24 -4.64 -25.64
CA ASP A 154 -22.67 -4.37 -25.76
C ASP A 154 -23.06 -4.02 -27.22
N GLU A 155 -22.13 -3.48 -28.02
CA GLU A 155 -22.35 -3.10 -29.43
C GLU A 155 -22.24 -4.30 -30.41
N GLU A 156 -21.57 -5.39 -30.01
CA GLU A 156 -21.50 -6.65 -30.80
C GLU A 156 -22.64 -7.64 -30.48
N ALA A 157 -23.49 -7.33 -29.50
CA ALA A 157 -24.59 -8.19 -29.05
C ALA A 157 -25.98 -7.79 -29.60
N GLU A 158 -26.04 -6.78 -30.48
CA GLU A 158 -27.22 -6.30 -31.20
C GLU A 158 -27.12 -6.59 -32.71
#